data_AF-X1R647-F1
#
_entry.id   AF-X1R647-F1
#
_cell.length_a   1.000
_cell.length_b   1.000
_cell.length_c   1.000
_cell.angle_alpha   90.00
_cell.angle_beta   90.00
_cell.angle_gamma   90.00
#
_symmetry.space_group_name_H-M   'P 1'
#
loop_
_entity.id
_entity.type
_entity.pdbx_description
1 polymer ?
#
loop_
_entity_poly.entity_id
_entity_poly.type
_entity_poly.pdbx_seq_one_letter_code
_entity_poly.pdbx_strand_id
1 'polypeptide(L)'
;MIFSTIVDYTLGHLIYRSGSSFKKKVYVTLSVLTNLGVLAYFKYTYFFTDVFNSIFHTDLEAVNFLAKWTNQVSGSLFDVSSIILPVGISFYTFQTISYTVDIYRNKVKPVNNIIDFGFYVSFFPQLVAGPIVRAASFIP
;
A
#
# COMPACT_ATOMS: atom_id res chain seq x y z
N MET A 1 5.37 0.85 1.85
CA MET A 1 5.24 2.26 1.43
C MET A 1 5.89 2.52 0.07
N ILE A 2 7.23 2.50 -0.08
CA ILE A 2 7.92 2.83 -1.35
C ILE A 2 7.36 2.03 -2.56
N PHE A 3 7.20 0.72 -2.39
CA PHE A 3 6.61 -0.13 -3.42
C PHE A 3 5.21 0.34 -3.85
N SER A 4 4.29 0.51 -2.90
CA SER A 4 2.94 1.04 -3.16
C SER A 4 2.99 2.42 -3.82
N THR A 5 3.87 3.31 -3.36
CA THR A 5 4.04 4.65 -3.94
C THR A 5 4.43 4.59 -5.42
N ILE A 6 5.40 3.77 -5.80
CA ILE A 6 5.85 3.62 -7.19
C ILE A 6 4.72 3.01 -8.05
N VAL A 7 4.08 1.95 -7.55
CA VAL A 7 3.00 1.26 -8.26
C VAL A 7 1.80 2.20 -8.49
N ASP A 8 1.31 2.87 -7.45
CA ASP A 8 0.13 3.72 -7.57
C ASP A 8 0.41 5.02 -8.32
N TYR A 9 1.64 5.55 -8.26
CA TYR A 9 2.07 6.66 -9.08
C TYR A 9 2.01 6.31 -10.58
N THR A 10 2.60 5.17 -10.95
CA THR A 10 2.62 4.70 -12.34
C THR A 10 1.23 4.34 -12.84
N LEU A 11 0.44 3.61 -12.06
CA LEU A 11 -0.93 3.24 -12.41
C LEU A 11 -1.84 4.45 -12.51
N GLY A 12 -1.74 5.43 -11.61
CA GLY A 12 -2.49 6.68 -11.68
C GLY A 12 -2.26 7.42 -13.00
N HIS A 13 -1.00 7.48 -13.44
CA HIS A 13 -0.65 8.13 -14.71
C HIS A 13 -1.15 7.34 -15.93
N LEU A 14 -1.11 6.00 -15.88
CA LEU A 14 -1.66 5.12 -16.92
C LEU A 14 -3.19 5.19 -17.02
N ILE A 15 -3.89 5.28 -15.90
CA ILE A 15 -5.36 5.49 -15.86
C ILE A 15 -5.70 6.81 -16.55
N TYR A 16 -4.98 7.88 -16.25
CA TYR A 16 -5.25 9.20 -16.81
C TYR A 16 -5.00 9.26 -18.32
N ARG A 17 -3.90 8.68 -18.80
CA ARG A 17 -3.53 8.65 -20.22
C ARG A 17 -4.39 7.70 -21.06
N SER A 18 -5.05 6.72 -20.44
CA SER A 18 -5.84 5.74 -21.18
C SER A 18 -7.13 6.36 -21.73
N GLY A 19 -7.28 6.37 -23.06
CA GLY A 19 -8.55 6.75 -23.71
C GLY A 19 -9.65 5.70 -23.63
N SER A 20 -9.32 4.45 -23.28
CA SER A 20 -10.28 3.34 -23.21
C SER A 20 -10.78 3.09 -21.78
N SER A 21 -12.10 3.08 -21.60
CA SER A 21 -12.75 2.77 -20.31
C SER A 21 -12.40 1.38 -19.78
N PHE A 22 -12.14 0.40 -20.64
CA PHE A 22 -11.74 -0.94 -20.23
C PHE A 22 -10.34 -0.94 -19.60
N LYS A 23 -9.35 -0.34 -20.27
CA LYS A 23 -7.98 -0.23 -19.76
C LYS A 23 -7.93 0.54 -18.44
N LYS A 24 -8.72 1.63 -18.32
CA LYS A 24 -8.87 2.37 -17.06
C LYS A 24 -9.33 1.46 -15.92
N LYS A 25 -10.35 0.62 -16.15
CA LYS A 25 -10.83 -0.35 -15.14
C LYS A 25 -9.74 -1.35 -14.76
N VAL A 26 -9.02 -1.92 -15.73
CA VAL A 26 -7.94 -2.89 -15.47
C VAL A 26 -6.85 -2.28 -14.59
N TYR A 27 -6.40 -1.05 -14.89
CA TYR A 27 -5.36 -0.40 -14.10
C TYR A 27 -5.79 -0.08 -12.66
N VAL A 28 -7.05 0.34 -12.45
CA VAL A 28 -7.59 0.54 -11.10
C VAL A 28 -7.70 -0.77 -10.35
N THR A 29 -8.26 -1.80 -10.98
CA THR A 29 -8.36 -3.12 -10.37
C THR A 29 -6.98 -3.64 -9.97
N LEU A 30 -5.98 -3.45 -10.82
CA LEU A 30 -4.60 -3.82 -10.51
C LEU A 30 -4.05 -3.03 -9.31
N SER A 31 -4.24 -1.71 -9.26
CA SER A 31 -3.84 -0.87 -8.11
C SER A 31 -4.50 -1.34 -6.81
N VAL A 32 -5.81 -1.55 -6.83
CA VAL A 32 -6.57 -2.02 -5.67
C VAL A 32 -6.09 -3.39 -5.23
N LEU A 33 -5.91 -4.32 -6.16
CA LEU A 33 -5.50 -5.69 -5.86
C LEU A 33 -4.07 -5.73 -5.32
N THR A 34 -3.14 -4.94 -5.85
CA THR A 34 -1.78 -4.83 -5.31
C THR A 34 -1.78 -4.26 -3.90
N ASN A 35 -2.54 -3.18 -3.65
CA ASN A 35 -2.63 -2.57 -2.32
C ASN A 35 -3.27 -3.48 -1.28
N LEU A 36 -4.38 -4.15 -1.63
CA LEU A 36 -5.00 -5.14 -0.76
C LEU A 36 -4.11 -6.36 -0.55
N GLY A 37 -3.34 -6.78 -1.55
CA GLY A 37 -2.35 -7.85 -1.42
C GLY A 37 -1.24 -7.50 -0.42
N VAL A 38 -0.70 -6.27 -0.49
CA VAL A 38 0.27 -5.76 0.49
C VAL A 38 -0.34 -5.73 1.90
N LEU A 39 -1.58 -5.27 2.03
CA LEU A 39 -2.27 -5.23 3.32
C LEU A 39 -2.51 -6.64 3.87
N ALA A 40 -2.95 -7.58 3.02
CA ALA A 40 -3.16 -8.99 3.39
C ALA A 40 -1.85 -9.62 3.87
N TYR A 41 -0.76 -9.44 3.12
CA TYR A 41 0.55 -9.98 3.46
C TYR A 41 1.09 -9.46 4.79
N PHE A 42 1.06 -8.16 5.04
CA PHE A 42 1.64 -7.64 6.28
C PHE A 42 0.71 -7.77 7.48
N LYS A 43 -0.58 -7.48 7.31
CA LYS A 43 -1.52 -7.36 8.44
C LYS A 43 -2.27 -8.65 8.76
N TYR A 44 -2.55 -9.48 7.75
CA TYR A 44 -3.45 -10.62 7.88
C TYR A 44 -2.77 -11.97 7.68
N THR A 45 -1.46 -12.04 7.38
CA THR A 45 -0.79 -13.34 7.18
C THR A 45 -0.95 -14.27 8.37
N TYR A 46 -0.72 -13.80 9.60
CA TYR A 46 -0.91 -14.63 10.80
C TYR A 46 -2.35 -15.13 10.94
N PHE A 47 -3.34 -14.27 10.71
CA PHE A 47 -4.75 -14.66 10.72
C PHE A 47 -5.05 -15.73 9.65
N PHE A 48 -4.53 -15.56 8.43
CA PHE A 48 -4.75 -16.52 7.35
C PHE A 48 -4.04 -17.86 7.62
N THR A 49 -2.83 -17.85 8.17
CA THR A 49 -2.13 -19.08 8.55
C THR A 49 -2.86 -19.79 9.67
N ASP A 50 -3.38 -19.07 10.67
CA ASP A 50 -4.11 -19.67 11.79
C ASP A 50 -5.43 -20.31 11.33
N VAL A 51 -6.19 -19.63 10.46
CA VAL A 51 -7.42 -20.19 9.87
C VAL A 51 -7.10 -21.42 9.02
N PHE A 52 -6.05 -21.37 8.21
CA PHE A 52 -5.65 -22.51 7.38
C PHE A 52 -5.20 -23.70 8.22
N ASN A 53 -4.37 -23.47 9.23
CA ASN A 53 -3.92 -24.51 10.17
C ASN A 53 -5.11 -25.13 10.93
N SER A 54 -6.09 -24.33 11.31
CA SER A 54 -7.30 -24.80 12.01
C SER A 54 -8.20 -25.67 11.13
N ILE A 55 -8.33 -25.36 9.84
CA ILE A 55 -9.18 -26.09 8.89
C ILE A 55 -8.49 -27.36 8.39
N PHE A 56 -7.18 -27.29 8.11
CA PHE A 56 -6.43 -28.35 7.46
C PHE A 56 -5.56 -29.16 8.44
N HIS A 57 -5.63 -28.88 9.75
CA HIS A 57 -4.81 -29.52 10.79
C HIS A 57 -3.32 -29.55 10.42
N THR A 58 -2.80 -28.44 9.93
CA THR A 58 -1.40 -28.29 9.50
C THR A 58 -0.65 -27.38 10.47
N ASP A 59 0.67 -27.53 10.55
CA ASP A 59 1.57 -26.68 11.36
C ASP A 59 2.34 -25.69 10.46
N LEU A 60 1.64 -24.92 9.62
CA LEU A 60 2.32 -23.91 8.78
C LEU A 60 2.65 -22.69 9.62
N GLU A 61 3.95 -22.38 9.74
CA GLU A 61 4.40 -21.13 10.33
C GLU A 61 4.38 -20.00 9.29
N ALA A 62 3.96 -18.81 9.71
CA ALA A 62 3.98 -17.61 8.89
C ALA A 62 5.42 -17.14 8.62
N VAL A 63 6.02 -17.62 7.55
CA VAL A 63 7.39 -17.25 7.17
C VAL A 63 7.41 -15.90 6.45
N ASN A 64 8.36 -15.05 6.82
CA ASN A 64 8.63 -13.80 6.10
C ASN A 64 9.32 -14.10 4.76
N PHE A 65 8.51 -14.38 3.73
CA PHE A 65 9.00 -14.65 2.37
C PHE A 65 9.95 -13.56 1.83
N LEU A 66 9.73 -12.29 2.19
CA LEU A 66 10.62 -11.19 1.80
C LEU A 66 12.02 -11.35 2.42
N ALA A 67 12.08 -11.66 3.71
CA ALA A 67 13.34 -11.92 4.42
C ALA A 67 14.04 -13.16 3.87
N LYS A 68 13.29 -14.22 3.53
CA LYS A 68 13.86 -15.44 2.92
C LYS A 68 14.51 -15.15 1.57
N TRP A 69 13.81 -14.40 0.70
CA TRP A 69 14.35 -13.99 -0.60
C TRP A 69 15.57 -13.08 -0.43
N THR A 70 15.51 -12.12 0.50
CA THR A 70 16.61 -11.19 0.78
C THR A 70 17.84 -11.92 1.31
N ASN A 71 17.68 -12.87 2.23
CA ASN A 71 18.79 -13.68 2.77
C ASN A 71 19.43 -14.54 1.67
N GLN A 72 18.63 -15.09 0.74
CA GLN A 72 19.14 -15.86 -0.40
C GLN A 72 19.92 -15.01 -1.41
N VAL A 73 19.49 -13.76 -1.65
CA VAL A 73 20.14 -12.87 -2.62
C VAL A 73 21.34 -12.11 -2.01
N SER A 74 21.23 -11.69 -0.75
CA SER A 74 22.19 -10.80 -0.09
C SER A 74 23.14 -11.52 0.88
N GLY A 75 22.94 -12.80 1.17
CA GLY A 75 23.71 -13.56 2.17
C GLY A 75 23.57 -13.04 3.61
N SER A 76 22.55 -12.22 3.86
CA SER A 76 22.27 -11.61 5.16
C SER A 76 21.51 -12.57 6.09
N LEU A 77 21.61 -12.34 7.40
CA LEU A 77 20.94 -13.11 8.46
C LEU A 77 19.75 -12.33 9.01
N PHE A 78 18.80 -11.93 8.17
CA PHE A 78 17.56 -11.34 8.69
C PHE A 78 16.69 -12.43 9.32
N ASP A 79 16.06 -12.10 10.44
CA ASP A 79 15.10 -12.97 11.08
C ASP A 79 13.89 -13.18 10.16
N VAL A 80 13.66 -14.43 9.77
CA VAL A 80 12.61 -14.84 8.83
C VAL A 80 11.36 -15.32 9.59
N SER A 81 11.45 -15.48 10.91
CA SER A 81 10.40 -16.04 11.75
C SER A 81 9.23 -15.08 11.98
N SER A 82 9.45 -13.77 11.82
CA SER A 82 8.42 -12.76 12.03
C SER A 82 8.30 -11.74 10.88
N ILE A 83 7.06 -11.39 10.57
CA ILE A 83 6.75 -10.37 9.58
C ILE A 83 6.70 -9.01 10.30
N ILE A 84 7.66 -8.14 9.99
CA ILE A 84 7.69 -6.78 10.54
C ILE A 84 6.56 -5.96 9.90
N LEU A 85 5.59 -5.55 10.71
CA LEU A 85 4.47 -4.74 10.27
C LEU A 85 4.90 -3.26 10.13
N PRO A 86 4.74 -2.62 8.95
CA PRO A 86 4.97 -1.20 8.80
C PRO A 86 3.90 -0.40 9.56
N VAL A 87 4.34 0.56 10.36
CA VAL A 87 3.43 1.51 11.02
C VAL A 87 2.63 2.26 9.95
N GLY A 88 1.32 2.39 10.15
CA GLY A 88 0.45 3.13 9.24
C GLY A 88 0.09 2.42 7.93
N ILE A 89 0.39 1.12 7.78
CA ILE A 89 0.10 0.36 6.55
C ILE A 89 -1.34 0.48 6.06
N SER A 90 -2.32 0.37 6.96
CA SER A 90 -3.72 0.51 6.58
C SER A 90 -4.03 1.90 6.02
N PHE A 91 -3.51 2.96 6.66
CA PHE A 91 -3.79 4.34 6.26
C PHE A 91 -3.23 4.64 4.88
N TYR A 92 -1.94 4.42 4.67
CA TYR A 92 -1.34 4.75 3.38
C TYR A 92 -1.93 3.89 2.26
N THR A 93 -2.30 2.63 2.54
CA THR A 93 -2.91 1.73 1.55
C THR A 93 -4.30 2.21 1.14
N PHE A 94 -5.14 2.61 2.09
CA PHE A 94 -6.47 3.14 1.77
C PHE A 94 -6.38 4.51 1.09
N GLN A 95 -5.40 5.33 1.47
CA GLN A 95 -5.14 6.62 0.86
C GLN A 95 -4.70 6.47 -0.60
N THR A 96 -3.77 5.56 -0.91
CA THR A 96 -3.34 5.32 -2.31
C THR A 96 -4.45 4.70 -3.15
N ILE A 97 -5.25 3.78 -2.59
CA ILE A 97 -6.45 3.25 -3.26
C ILE A 97 -7.44 4.39 -3.58
N SER A 98 -7.74 5.26 -2.61
CA SER A 98 -8.67 6.37 -2.83
C SER A 98 -8.17 7.27 -3.96
N TYR A 99 -6.87 7.58 -3.97
CA TYR A 99 -6.24 8.38 -5.02
C TYR A 99 -6.40 7.75 -6.41
N THR A 100 -6.10 6.46 -6.60
CA THR A 100 -6.22 5.82 -7.93
C THR A 100 -7.67 5.69 -8.38
N VAL A 101 -8.60 5.46 -7.46
CA VAL A 101 -10.04 5.45 -7.73
C VAL A 101 -10.56 6.83 -8.11
N ASP A 102 -10.12 7.90 -7.44
CA ASP A 102 -10.55 9.27 -7.76
C ASP A 102 -10.02 9.75 -9.11
N ILE A 103 -8.81 9.32 -9.52
CA ILE A 103 -8.30 9.54 -10.89
C ILE A 103 -9.19 8.82 -11.91
N TYR A 104 -9.56 7.57 -11.65
CA TYR A 104 -10.45 6.81 -12.52
C TYR A 104 -11.82 7.44 -12.70
N ARG A 105 -12.36 8.03 -11.62
CA ARG A 105 -13.62 8.79 -11.65
C ARG A 105 -13.46 10.18 -12.26
N ASN A 106 -12.27 10.53 -12.75
CA ASN A 106 -11.89 11.85 -13.29
C ASN A 106 -12.15 13.00 -12.30
N LYS A 107 -12.11 12.75 -10.99
CA LYS A 107 -12.28 13.79 -9.97
C LYS A 107 -10.99 14.55 -9.71
N VAL A 108 -9.85 13.89 -9.86
CA VAL A 108 -8.52 14.46 -9.65
C VAL A 108 -7.60 14.07 -10.81
N LYS A 109 -6.61 14.92 -11.10
CA LYS A 109 -5.53 14.60 -12.05
C LYS A 109 -4.39 13.90 -11.29
N PRO A 110 -3.62 13.01 -11.94
CA PRO A 110 -2.46 12.41 -11.32
C PRO A 110 -1.41 13.47 -10.97
N VAL A 111 -0.75 13.29 -9.82
CA VAL A 111 0.42 14.07 -9.42
C VAL A 111 1.56 13.81 -10.42
N ASN A 112 2.25 14.87 -10.85
CA ASN A 112 3.29 14.80 -11.88
C ASN A 112 4.70 14.49 -11.35
N ASN A 113 4.89 14.60 -10.04
CA ASN A 113 6.17 14.37 -9.37
C ASN A 113 6.00 13.24 -8.35
N ILE A 114 6.85 12.22 -8.45
CA ILE A 114 6.83 11.07 -7.55
C ILE A 114 7.20 11.47 -6.11
N ILE A 115 8.01 12.51 -5.93
CA ILE A 115 8.41 12.99 -4.61
C ILE A 115 7.20 13.63 -3.92
N ASP A 116 6.44 14.46 -4.64
CA ASP A 116 5.21 15.08 -4.11
C ASP A 116 4.15 14.02 -3.79
N PHE A 117 4.05 12.98 -4.62
CA PHE A 117 3.19 11.84 -4.33
C PHE A 117 3.68 11.06 -3.10
N GLY A 118 4.99 10.85 -2.98
CA GLY A 118 5.62 10.27 -1.80
C GLY A 118 5.34 11.07 -0.54
N PHE A 119 5.43 12.41 -0.61
CA PHE A 119 5.05 13.29 0.48
C PHE A 119 3.59 13.12 0.84
N TYR A 120 2.67 13.15 -0.13
CA TYR A 120 1.24 12.89 0.11
C TYR A 120 1.00 11.56 0.85
N VAL A 121 1.59 10.46 0.39
CA VAL A 121 1.44 9.13 1.00
C VAL A 121 2.11 9.04 2.38
N SER A 122 3.23 9.74 2.57
CA SER A 122 3.98 9.77 3.84
C SER A 122 3.41 10.77 4.87
N PHE A 123 2.60 11.74 4.42
CA PHE A 123 1.83 12.62 5.29
C PHE A 123 0.59 11.85 5.81
N PHE A 124 0.86 10.79 6.58
CA PHE A 124 -0.13 10.10 7.39
C PHE A 124 -0.75 10.92 8.57
N PRO A 125 -0.31 12.14 8.96
CA PRO A 125 -0.91 12.83 10.10
C PRO A 125 -2.06 13.74 9.66
N GLN A 126 -3.30 13.23 9.74
CA GLN A 126 -4.45 14.04 10.19
C GLN A 126 -5.75 13.26 10.52
N LEU A 127 -5.72 11.93 10.68
CA LEU A 127 -6.95 11.15 10.97
C LEU A 127 -6.92 10.34 12.29
N VAL A 128 -5.86 10.44 13.09
CA VAL A 128 -5.81 9.78 14.42
C VAL A 128 -6.27 10.70 15.57
N ALA A 129 -6.34 12.01 15.33
CA ALA A 129 -6.98 12.97 16.21
C ALA A 129 -7.85 13.89 15.33
N GLY A 130 -9.10 14.16 15.74
CA GLY A 130 -10.01 15.06 15.00
C GLY A 130 -9.41 16.46 14.74
N PRO A 131 -10.07 17.32 13.94
CA PRO A 131 -9.50 18.60 13.51
C PRO A 131 -9.32 19.49 14.75
N ILE A 132 -8.30 20.35 14.86
CA ILE A 132 -8.11 21.55 14.06
C ILE A 132 -6.66 22.01 14.27
N VAL A 133 -5.86 22.16 13.21
CA VAL A 133 -4.73 23.10 13.24
C VAL A 133 -5.12 24.27 12.35
N ARG A 134 -5.37 25.43 12.97
CA ARG A 134 -5.68 26.67 12.25
C ARG A 134 -4.42 27.12 11.50
N ALA A 135 -4.58 27.48 10.22
CA ALA A 135 -3.51 28.02 9.38
C ALA A 135 -2.76 29.21 10.02
N ALA A 136 -3.39 29.91 10.97
CA ALA A 136 -2.78 30.97 11.78
C ALA A 136 -1.56 30.55 12.63
N SER A 137 -1.29 29.25 12.80
CA SER A 137 -0.10 28.76 13.51
C SER A 137 1.03 28.26 12.61
N PHE A 138 0.87 28.37 11.28
CA PHE A 138 1.84 27.84 10.29
C PHE A 138 2.43 28.90 9.36
N ILE A 139 2.02 30.16 9.50
CA ILE A 139 2.52 31.29 8.69
C ILE A 139 2.99 32.37 9.68
N PRO A 140 4.27 32.80 9.66
CA PRO A 140 4.68 34.01 10.35
C PRO A 140 4.10 35.28 9.70
#